data_AF-A0A537MZD8-F1
#
_entry.id   AF-A0A537MZD8-F1
#
_cell.length_a   1.000
_cell.length_b   1.000
_cell.length_c   1.000
_cell.angle_alpha   90.00
_cell.angle_beta   90.00
_cell.angle_gamma   90.00
#
_symmetry.space_group_name_H-M   'P 1'
#
loop_
_entity.id
_entity.type
_entity.pdbx_description
1 polymer ?
#
loop_
_entity_poly.entity_id
_entity_poly.type
_entity_poly.pdbx_seq_one_letter_code
_entity_poly.pdbx_strand_id
1 'polypeptide(L)' 'MSSVEPIAVAILAKAPLPGLAKTRLIPALGREGAALLQARLIARTLATACAAATGPVSLWAAPEESHF' A
#
# COMPACT_ATOMS: atom_id res chain seq x y z
N MET A 1 -9.98 32.03 -13.15
CA MET A 1 -9.19 30.83 -12.77
C MET A 1 -10.16 29.66 -12.70
N SER A 2 -10.09 28.73 -13.65
CA SER A 2 -10.88 27.49 -13.56
C SER A 2 -10.39 26.71 -12.34
N SER A 3 -11.27 26.44 -11.38
CA SER A 3 -10.95 25.61 -10.23
C SER A 3 -10.71 24.19 -10.73
N VAL A 4 -9.53 23.64 -10.49
CA VAL A 4 -9.26 22.22 -10.74
C VAL A 4 -10.05 21.43 -9.68
N GLU A 5 -10.88 20.50 -10.12
CA GLU A 5 -11.63 19.62 -9.21
C GLU A 5 -10.67 18.59 -8.60
N PRO A 6 -10.68 18.36 -7.28
CA PRO A 6 -9.79 17.40 -6.64
C PRO A 6 -10.11 15.96 -7.09
N ILE A 7 -9.08 15.21 -7.46
CA ILE A 7 -9.13 13.81 -7.86
C ILE A 7 -8.72 12.92 -6.68
N ALA A 8 -9.65 12.10 -6.21
CA ALA A 8 -9.39 11.13 -5.16
C ALA A 8 -8.58 9.92 -5.66
N VAL A 9 -7.67 9.42 -4.83
CA VAL A 9 -6.84 8.25 -5.10
C VAL A 9 -7.15 7.15 -4.07
N ALA A 10 -7.57 5.99 -4.56
CA ALA A 10 -7.76 4.79 -3.74
C ALA A 10 -6.62 3.79 -4.00
N ILE A 11 -5.88 3.44 -2.96
CA ILE A 11 -4.79 2.45 -3.01
C ILE A 11 -5.32 1.15 -2.41
N LEU A 12 -5.40 0.10 -3.24
CA LEU A 12 -5.79 -1.23 -2.80
C LEU A 12 -4.54 -2.08 -2.64
N ALA A 13 -4.37 -2.70 -1.47
CA ALA A 13 -3.19 -3.48 -1.15
C ALA A 13 -3.54 -4.80 -0.43
N LYS A 14 -2.66 -5.78 -0.58
CA LYS A 14 -2.65 -6.95 0.31
C LYS A 14 -1.93 -6.58 1.60
N ALA A 15 -2.43 -7.02 2.75
CA ALA A 15 -1.79 -6.75 4.03
C ALA A 15 -0.34 -7.27 4.06
N PRO A 16 0.61 -6.53 4.66
CA PRO A 16 2.00 -6.93 4.77
C PRO A 16 2.23 -8.06 5.79
N LEU A 17 1.54 -9.20 5.59
CA LEU A 17 1.65 -10.39 6.44
C LEU A 17 2.59 -11.45 5.86
N PRO A 18 3.42 -12.12 6.68
CA PRO A 18 4.33 -13.18 6.23
C PRO A 18 3.61 -14.33 5.51
N GLY A 19 4.05 -14.65 4.29
CA GLY A 19 3.44 -15.70 3.46
C GLY A 19 2.15 -15.29 2.74
N LEU A 20 1.68 -14.06 2.93
CA LEU A 20 0.48 -13.55 2.25
C LEU A 20 0.83 -12.64 1.08
N ALA A 21 1.71 -11.67 1.33
CA ALA A 21 2.14 -10.71 0.34
C ALA A 21 3.39 -11.17 -0.40
N LYS A 22 3.50 -10.80 -1.67
CA LYS A 22 4.71 -10.98 -2.50
C LYS A 22 5.26 -12.42 -2.45
N THR A 23 4.37 -13.42 -2.47
CA THR A 23 4.72 -14.84 -2.25
C THR A 23 5.75 -15.40 -3.23
N ARG A 24 5.77 -14.90 -4.47
CA ARG A 24 6.80 -15.24 -5.47
C ARG A 24 8.22 -14.81 -5.09
N LEU A 25 8.37 -13.87 -4.14
CA LEU A 25 9.67 -13.41 -3.65
C LEU A 25 10.12 -14.12 -2.37
N ILE A 26 9.31 -15.02 -1.81
CA ILE A 26 9.67 -15.79 -0.61
C ILE A 26 10.97 -16.59 -0.81
N PRO A 27 11.25 -17.26 -1.95
CA PRO A 27 12.50 -17.99 -2.12
C PRO A 27 13.76 -17.11 -2.00
N ALA A 28 13.66 -15.81 -2.30
CA ALA A 28 14.78 -14.88 -2.25
C ALA A 28 14.83 -14.05 -0.97
N LEU A 29 13.68 -13.77 -0.34
CA LEU A 29 13.56 -12.82 0.78
C LEU A 29 13.07 -13.45 2.08
N GLY A 30 12.66 -14.72 2.07
CA GLY A 30 11.88 -15.30 3.17
C GLY A 30 10.47 -14.72 3.25
N ARG A 31 9.64 -15.28 4.15
CA ARG A 31 8.25 -14.85 4.33
C ARG A 31 8.17 -13.45 4.94
N GLU A 32 9.03 -13.19 5.90
CA GLU A 32 9.14 -11.94 6.65
C GLU A 32 9.70 -10.83 5.76
N GLY A 33 10.72 -11.14 4.95
CA GLY A 33 11.27 -10.17 4.00
C GLY A 33 10.28 -9.79 2.90
N ALA A 34 9.46 -10.74 2.44
CA ALA A 34 8.37 -10.46 1.50
C ALA A 34 7.29 -9.55 2.11
N ALA A 35 6.95 -9.76 3.38
CA ALA A 35 6.02 -8.91 4.14
C ALA A 35 6.57 -7.49 4.35
N LEU A 36 7.84 -7.36 4.79
CA LEU A 36 8.50 -6.07 4.98
C LEU A 36 8.61 -5.28 3.66
N LEU A 37 8.90 -5.98 2.55
CA LEU A 37 8.89 -5.38 1.23
C LEU A 37 7.50 -4.83 0.88
N GLN A 38 6.44 -5.57 1.16
CA GLN A 38 5.07 -5.10 0.94
C GLN A 38 4.78 -3.83 1.75
N ALA A 39 5.14 -3.79 3.05
CA ALA A 39 4.97 -2.61 3.89
C ALA A 39 5.70 -1.38 3.32
N ARG A 40 6.95 -1.55 2.88
CA ARG A 40 7.74 -0.48 2.24
C ARG A 40 7.12 0.03 0.96
N LEU A 41 6.56 -0.86 0.12
CA LEU A 41 5.89 -0.47 -1.11
C LEU A 41 4.59 0.30 -0.85
N ILE A 42 3.80 -0.13 0.14
CA ILE A 42 2.59 0.60 0.57
C ILE A 42 2.97 2.00 1.04
N ALA A 43 3.94 2.11 1.96
CA ALA A 43 4.39 3.40 2.49
C ALA A 43 4.90 4.35 1.39
N ARG A 44 5.71 3.83 0.44
CA ARG A 44 6.18 4.62 -0.71
C ARG A 44 5.04 5.08 -1.61
N THR A 45 4.06 4.21 -1.85
CA THR A 45 2.89 4.54 -2.69
C THR A 45 2.06 5.64 -2.05
N LEU A 46 1.80 5.55 -0.74
CA LEU A 46 1.10 6.59 0.02
C LEU A 46 1.85 7.92 -0.03
N ALA A 47 3.15 7.91 0.26
CA ALA A 47 3.96 9.13 0.21
C ALA A 47 3.92 9.79 -1.17
N THR A 48 3.97 8.99 -2.24
CA THR A 48 3.89 9.47 -3.63
C THR A 48 2.53 10.08 -3.94
N ALA A 49 1.44 9.40 -3.57
CA ALA A 49 0.08 9.88 -3.80
C ALA A 49 -0.21 11.17 -3.03
N CYS A 50 0.20 11.25 -1.76
CA CYS A 50 0.06 12.46 -0.95
C CYS A 50 0.89 13.63 -1.53
N ALA A 51 2.13 13.36 -1.96
CA ALA A 51 3.00 14.39 -2.55
C ALA A 51 2.46 14.95 -3.88
N ALA A 52 1.71 14.15 -4.64
CA ALA A 52 1.08 14.60 -5.88
C ALA A 52 -0.06 15.60 -5.66
N ALA A 53 -0.58 15.71 -4.43
CA ALA A 53 -1.60 16.68 -4.03
C ALA A 53 -2.84 16.74 -4.96
N THR A 54 -3.23 15.60 -5.54
CA THR A 54 -4.34 15.53 -6.49
C THR A 54 -5.71 15.61 -5.80
N GLY A 55 -5.78 15.27 -4.52
CA GLY A 55 -7.01 15.18 -3.75
C GLY A 55 -6.88 14.17 -2.59
N PRO A 56 -8.00 13.71 -2.02
CA PRO A 56 -8.00 12.73 -0.93
C PRO A 56 -7.33 11.41 -1.31
N VAL A 57 -6.58 10.82 -0.37
CA VAL A 57 -5.93 9.50 -0.54
C VAL A 57 -6.49 8.53 0.48
N SER A 58 -6.88 7.33 0.05
CA SER A 58 -7.34 6.24 0.93
C SER A 58 -6.54 4.96 0.70
N LEU A 59 -6.30 4.19 1.75
CA LEU A 59 -5.69 2.85 1.71
C LEU A 59 -6.72 1.81 2.14
N TRP A 60 -6.87 0.78 1.32
CA TRP A 60 -7.72 -0.38 1.57
C TRP A 60 -6.85 -1.62 1.55
N ALA A 61 -6.59 -2.20 2.72
CA ALA A 61 -5.74 -3.37 2.87
C ALA A 61 -6.59 -4.62 3.20
N ALA A 62 -6.26 -5.76 2.57
CA ALA A 62 -6.93 -7.04 2.83
C ALA A 62 -5.92 -8.19 3.10
N PRO A 63 -6.18 -9.07 4.09
CA PRO A 63 -7.21 -8.95 5.13
C PRO A 63 -6.93 -7.74 6.03
N GLU A 64 -7.96 -7.24 6.73
CA GLU A 64 -7.75 -6.33 7.87
C GLU A 64 -6.73 -6.98 8.82
N GLU A 65 -5.63 -6.29 9.12
CA GLU A 65 -4.70 -6.76 10.16
C GLU A 65 -5.34 -6.66 11.57
N SER A 66 -6.48 -5.97 11.67
CA SER A 66 -7.25 -5.69 12.88
C SER A 66 -8.16 -6.85 13.30
N HIS A 67 -7.58 -7.95 13.78
CA HIS A 67 -8.26 -8.86 14.71
C HIS A 67 -7.42 -8.94 15.97
N PHE A 68 -7.56 -7.95 16.86
CA PHE A 68 -7.14 -8.06 18.26
C PHE A 68 -8.30 -8.59 19.09
#